data_AF-A0A7S4T7G2-F1
#
_entry.id   AF-A0A7S4T7G2-F1
#
_cell.length_a   1.000
_cell.length_b   1.000
_cell.length_c   1.000
_cell.angle_alpha   90.00
_cell.angle_beta   90.00
_cell.angle_gamma   90.00
#
_symmetry.space_group_name_H-M   'P 1'
#
loop_
_entity.id
_entity.type
_entity.pdbx_description
1 polymer ?
#
loop_
_entity_poly.entity_id
_entity_poly.type
_entity_poly.pdbx_seq_one_letter_code
_entity_poly.pdbx_strand_id
1 'polypeptide(L)'
;MPPSGAATAAAAALAAALGAAACTEAESQRQAALAALAKERAQLEVEQQAASLLASSPEALDQALRQKLDCGSGGLAGVGELLQMLPEEARACAMQELRAKTLREAEFQVQRTSKKLGALTDELEALAFQEKKGKEEPCEADPVAAQSAAAAAAAAAAVAALEKPCAAVSAGDWARLEEEQYLNDAVLDLFISLMTRALGGPRVHAFSSHFFSRLSSRGARDGLEGWEHVRTWTRGARRATCAGIFANDFLFVPLHHKSNHWSLAVVCRPWAAAECAAATSALGSGTEAGAGSSQHAPSGTVVVFLNSLGRDVETEALVLHFLRGYLAREWADSLGRHAGSYRSELLAGVPVEVPVQRNDSDCGIFVLEFVLQLLCRPSLLASLGRTQALPVEVGSMPRQRWRCAGAVLRGQGVDEAGVPAAGDWLRLLTGGPAGASAVPAGDVPVAKP
;
A
#
# COMPACT_ATOMS: atom_id res chain seq x y z
N MET A 1 50.60 -10.97 36.21
CA MET A 1 49.74 -12.17 36.13
C MET A 1 49.01 -12.10 34.80
N PRO A 2 49.09 -13.12 33.93
CA PRO A 2 48.29 -13.13 32.71
C PRO A 2 46.82 -13.40 33.07
N PRO A 3 45.84 -12.88 32.31
CA PRO A 3 44.44 -13.24 32.51
C PRO A 3 44.25 -14.74 32.19
N SER A 4 43.38 -15.37 32.96
CA SER A 4 43.20 -16.82 33.05
C SER A 4 42.69 -17.47 31.76
N GLY A 5 43.30 -18.59 31.36
CA GLY A 5 42.88 -19.42 30.21
C GLY A 5 41.51 -20.11 30.35
N ALA A 6 40.76 -19.82 31.42
CA ALA A 6 39.40 -20.33 31.60
C ALA A 6 38.37 -19.55 30.76
N ALA A 7 38.61 -18.25 30.50
CA ALA A 7 37.70 -17.42 29.72
C ALA A 7 37.73 -17.76 28.21
N THR A 8 38.89 -18.14 27.68
CA THR A 8 39.07 -18.51 26.28
C THR A 8 38.48 -19.89 25.96
N ALA A 9 38.57 -20.85 26.88
CA ALA A 9 37.94 -22.17 26.72
C ALA A 9 36.40 -22.09 26.74
N ALA A 10 35.83 -21.23 27.59
CA ALA A 10 34.38 -21.02 27.64
C ALA A 10 33.84 -20.34 26.36
N ALA A 11 34.57 -19.38 25.80
CA ALA A 11 34.20 -18.72 24.55
C ALA A 11 34.24 -19.68 23.35
N ALA A 12 35.25 -20.57 23.27
CA ALA A 12 35.34 -21.58 22.22
C ALA A 12 34.22 -22.64 22.30
N ALA A 13 33.85 -23.05 23.51
CA ALA A 13 32.74 -23.98 23.72
C ALA A 13 31.37 -23.37 23.35
N LEU A 14 31.17 -22.08 23.62
CA LEU A 14 29.95 -21.36 23.23
C LEU A 14 29.85 -21.21 21.70
N ALA A 15 30.94 -20.87 21.03
CA ALA A 15 30.99 -20.76 19.57
C ALA A 15 30.71 -22.10 18.88
N ALA A 16 31.24 -23.21 19.41
CA ALA A 16 30.96 -24.55 18.90
C ALA A 16 29.49 -24.98 19.12
N ALA A 17 28.90 -24.63 20.26
CA ALA A 17 27.50 -24.90 20.54
C ALA A 17 26.54 -24.07 19.66
N LEU A 18 26.86 -22.80 19.42
CA LEU A 18 26.10 -21.93 18.52
C LEU A 18 26.20 -22.39 17.05
N GLY A 19 27.38 -22.84 16.61
CA GLY A 19 27.56 -23.40 15.27
C GLY A 19 26.80 -24.72 15.04
N ALA A 20 26.75 -25.59 16.06
CA ALA A 20 25.95 -26.82 15.99
C ALA A 20 24.45 -26.53 15.97
N ALA A 21 23.97 -25.55 16.74
CA ALA A 21 22.56 -25.13 16.77
C ALA A 21 22.12 -24.52 15.43
N ALA A 22 22.93 -23.65 14.83
CA ALA A 22 22.65 -23.05 13.53
C ALA A 22 22.56 -24.09 12.39
N CYS A 23 23.40 -25.14 12.45
CA CYS A 23 23.36 -26.26 11.50
C CYS A 23 22.03 -27.03 11.62
N THR A 24 21.55 -27.28 12.84
CA THR A 24 20.27 -27.97 13.06
C THR A 24 19.04 -27.15 12.66
N GLU A 25 19.12 -25.82 12.71
CA GLU A 25 18.03 -24.93 12.31
C GLU A 25 17.90 -24.84 10.78
N ALA A 26 19.02 -24.73 10.07
CA ALA A 26 19.04 -24.74 8.60
C ALA A 26 18.52 -26.07 8.02
N GLU A 27 18.93 -27.20 8.62
CA GLU A 27 18.41 -28.53 8.26
C GLU A 27 16.89 -28.63 8.52
N SER A 28 16.41 -28.09 9.65
CA SER A 28 14.99 -28.07 9.98
C SER A 28 14.18 -27.23 8.97
N GLN A 29 14.67 -26.05 8.61
CA GLN A 29 14.04 -25.16 7.61
C GLN A 29 13.97 -25.83 6.23
N ARG A 30 15.07 -26.46 5.80
CA ARG A 30 15.12 -27.21 4.53
C ARG A 30 14.09 -28.37 4.51
N GLN A 31 13.98 -29.10 5.62
CA GLN A 31 13.05 -30.22 5.73
C GLN A 31 11.59 -29.77 5.75
N ALA A 32 11.30 -28.62 6.37
CA ALA A 32 9.98 -27.98 6.31
C ALA A 32 9.63 -27.51 4.89
N ALA A 33 10.57 -26.89 4.17
CA ALA A 33 10.37 -26.44 2.79
C ALA A 33 10.13 -27.62 1.83
N LEU A 34 10.87 -28.74 1.99
CA LEU A 34 10.62 -29.97 1.22
C LEU A 34 9.23 -30.56 1.48
N ALA A 35 8.77 -30.55 2.74
CA ALA A 35 7.43 -31.03 3.09
C ALA A 35 6.34 -30.14 2.49
N ALA A 36 6.53 -28.81 2.50
CA ALA A 36 5.62 -27.86 1.86
C ALA A 36 5.58 -28.06 0.34
N LEU A 37 6.73 -28.25 -0.31
CA LEU A 37 6.80 -28.50 -1.75
C LEU A 37 6.08 -29.80 -2.15
N ALA A 38 6.25 -30.86 -1.37
CA ALA A 38 5.54 -32.13 -1.60
C ALA A 38 4.01 -31.96 -1.49
N LYS A 39 3.54 -31.18 -0.51
CA LYS A 39 2.12 -30.89 -0.31
C LYS A 39 1.53 -30.09 -1.48
N GLU A 40 2.18 -29.00 -1.89
CA GLU A 40 1.70 -28.17 -3.00
C GLU A 40 1.74 -28.92 -4.34
N ARG A 41 2.71 -29.82 -4.53
CA ARG A 41 2.77 -30.67 -5.72
C ARG A 41 1.57 -31.63 -5.80
N ALA A 42 1.22 -32.28 -4.69
CA ALA A 42 0.04 -33.14 -4.64
C ALA A 42 -1.25 -32.35 -4.88
N GLN A 43 -1.35 -31.13 -4.34
CA GLN A 43 -2.49 -30.25 -4.58
C GLN A 43 -2.60 -29.84 -6.06
N LEU A 44 -1.48 -29.49 -6.69
CA LEU A 44 -1.45 -29.13 -8.11
C LEU A 44 -1.95 -30.28 -9.00
N GLU A 45 -1.56 -31.52 -8.71
CA GLU A 45 -2.03 -32.70 -9.46
C GLU A 45 -3.55 -32.87 -9.35
N VAL A 46 -4.13 -32.70 -8.16
CA VAL A 46 -5.59 -32.75 -7.95
C VAL A 46 -6.31 -31.64 -8.72
N GLU A 47 -5.80 -30.41 -8.65
CA GLU A 47 -6.40 -29.27 -9.35
C GLU A 47 -6.31 -29.40 -10.87
N GLN A 48 -5.20 -29.92 -11.40
CA GLN A 48 -5.04 -30.19 -12.83
C GLN A 48 -6.03 -31.24 -13.33
N GLN A 49 -6.22 -32.32 -12.57
CA GLN A 49 -7.23 -33.34 -12.87
C GLN A 49 -8.64 -32.76 -12.84
N ALA A 50 -8.97 -31.95 -11.84
CA ALA A 50 -10.27 -31.29 -11.74
C ALA A 50 -10.53 -30.31 -12.90
N ALA A 51 -9.56 -29.45 -13.22
CA ALA A 51 -9.67 -28.51 -14.35
C ALA A 51 -9.82 -29.25 -15.69
N SER A 52 -9.06 -30.32 -15.90
CA SER A 52 -9.18 -31.15 -17.11
C SER A 52 -10.55 -31.83 -17.21
N LEU A 53 -11.12 -32.29 -16.10
CA LEU A 53 -12.46 -32.88 -16.07
C LEU A 53 -13.55 -31.86 -16.41
N LEU A 54 -13.47 -30.64 -15.85
CA LEU A 54 -14.40 -29.55 -16.14
C LEU A 54 -14.32 -29.07 -17.59
N ALA A 55 -13.11 -29.07 -18.20
CA ALA A 55 -12.91 -28.70 -19.59
C ALA A 55 -13.46 -29.74 -20.57
N SER A 56 -13.45 -31.02 -20.19
CA SER A 56 -13.78 -32.14 -21.08
C SER A 56 -15.21 -32.70 -20.90
N SER A 57 -15.87 -32.41 -19.78
CA SER A 57 -17.22 -32.90 -19.47
C SER A 57 -18.19 -31.76 -19.15
N PRO A 58 -19.11 -31.44 -20.06
CA PRO A 58 -20.17 -30.44 -19.82
C PRO A 58 -21.04 -30.80 -18.61
N GLU A 59 -21.28 -32.08 -18.36
CA GLU A 59 -22.06 -32.56 -17.21
C GLU A 59 -21.34 -32.27 -15.88
N ALA A 60 -20.03 -32.50 -15.83
CA ALA A 60 -19.23 -32.19 -14.64
C ALA A 60 -19.19 -30.68 -14.38
N LEU A 61 -19.08 -29.87 -15.43
CA LEU A 61 -19.10 -28.41 -15.35
C LEU A 61 -20.45 -27.89 -14.82
N ASP A 62 -21.56 -28.45 -15.32
CA ASP A 62 -22.90 -28.09 -14.87
C ASP A 62 -23.14 -28.51 -13.41
N GLN A 63 -22.65 -29.68 -13.01
CA GLN A 63 -22.74 -30.13 -11.62
C GLN A 63 -21.94 -29.23 -10.68
N ALA A 64 -20.71 -28.86 -11.04
CA ALA A 64 -19.88 -27.95 -10.25
C ALA A 64 -20.50 -26.55 -10.13
N LEU A 65 -21.05 -26.01 -11.23
CA LEU A 65 -21.73 -24.72 -11.21
C LEU A 65 -22.97 -24.73 -10.31
N ARG A 66 -23.80 -25.79 -10.39
CA ARG A 66 -24.96 -25.95 -9.49
C ARG A 66 -24.54 -25.98 -8.03
N GLN A 67 -23.54 -26.78 -7.69
CA GLN A 67 -23.02 -26.81 -6.32
C GLN A 67 -22.60 -25.41 -5.86
N LYS A 68 -21.92 -24.62 -6.69
CA LYS A 68 -21.52 -23.25 -6.34
C LYS A 68 -22.71 -22.31 -6.14
N LEU A 69 -23.73 -22.41 -6.99
CA LEU A 69 -24.97 -21.63 -6.86
C LEU A 69 -25.72 -22.00 -5.57
N ASP A 70 -25.78 -23.28 -5.22
CA ASP A 70 -26.49 -23.80 -4.05
C ASP A 70 -25.79 -23.44 -2.74
N CYS A 71 -24.46 -23.58 -2.67
CA CYS A 71 -23.69 -23.24 -1.47
C CYS A 71 -23.26 -21.77 -1.39
N GLY A 72 -23.53 -20.96 -2.42
CA GLY A 72 -23.15 -19.55 -2.51
C GLY A 72 -21.64 -19.29 -2.57
N SER A 73 -20.83 -20.31 -2.88
CA SER A 73 -19.37 -20.18 -2.99
C SER A 73 -18.96 -19.44 -4.27
N GLY A 74 -17.73 -18.90 -4.30
CA GLY A 74 -17.21 -18.19 -5.47
C GLY A 74 -17.94 -16.87 -5.80
N GLY A 75 -18.60 -16.27 -4.80
CA GLY A 75 -19.35 -15.01 -4.99
C GLY A 75 -20.65 -15.17 -5.76
N LEU A 76 -21.20 -16.39 -5.84
CA LEU A 76 -22.47 -16.69 -6.52
C LEU A 76 -23.70 -16.74 -5.59
N ALA A 77 -23.56 -16.29 -4.34
CA ALA A 77 -24.66 -16.22 -3.39
C ALA A 77 -25.82 -15.38 -3.96
N GLY A 78 -27.04 -15.94 -3.97
CA GLY A 78 -28.25 -15.29 -4.50
C GLY A 78 -28.35 -15.22 -6.03
N VAL A 79 -27.30 -15.60 -6.78
CA VAL A 79 -27.34 -15.59 -8.25
C VAL A 79 -28.33 -16.63 -8.80
N GLY A 80 -28.48 -17.76 -8.11
CA GLY A 80 -29.45 -18.81 -8.49
C GLY A 80 -30.91 -18.32 -8.50
N GLU A 81 -31.29 -17.48 -7.53
CA GLU A 81 -32.63 -16.88 -7.44
C GLU A 81 -32.85 -15.84 -8.54
N LEU A 82 -31.82 -15.02 -8.81
CA LEU A 82 -31.87 -14.02 -9.88
C LEU A 82 -32.00 -14.65 -11.28
N LEU A 83 -31.34 -15.79 -11.52
CA LEU A 83 -31.44 -16.52 -12.79
C LEU A 83 -32.87 -17.01 -13.08
N GLN A 84 -33.66 -17.32 -12.05
CA GLN A 84 -35.05 -17.77 -12.23
C GLN A 84 -35.98 -16.63 -12.65
N MET A 85 -35.60 -15.38 -12.37
CA MET A 85 -36.38 -14.19 -12.71
C MET A 85 -36.12 -13.67 -14.13
N LEU A 86 -35.14 -14.24 -14.83
CA LEU A 86 -34.76 -13.83 -16.18
C LEU A 86 -35.60 -14.53 -17.28
N PRO A 87 -35.88 -13.84 -18.39
CA PRO A 87 -36.39 -14.47 -19.62
C PRO A 87 -35.48 -15.62 -20.09
N GLU A 88 -36.06 -16.62 -20.76
CA GLU A 88 -35.35 -17.87 -21.11
C GLU A 88 -34.05 -17.64 -21.90
N GLU A 89 -34.07 -16.73 -22.89
CA GLU A 89 -32.91 -16.38 -23.71
C GLU A 89 -31.80 -15.70 -22.88
N ALA A 90 -32.18 -14.78 -21.98
CA ALA A 90 -31.25 -14.09 -21.10
C ALA A 90 -30.65 -15.05 -20.05
N ARG A 91 -31.45 -15.98 -19.54
CA ARG A 91 -31.01 -17.03 -18.62
C ARG A 91 -30.02 -17.99 -19.29
N ALA A 92 -30.26 -18.37 -20.53
CA ALA A 92 -29.34 -19.22 -21.29
C ALA A 92 -27.97 -18.54 -21.50
N CYS A 93 -27.98 -17.25 -21.87
CA CYS A 93 -26.76 -16.45 -22.01
C CYS A 93 -26.01 -16.32 -20.67
N ALA A 94 -26.70 -15.98 -19.59
CA ALA A 94 -26.11 -15.89 -18.25
C ALA A 94 -25.51 -17.23 -17.77
N MET A 95 -26.20 -18.35 -18.03
CA MET A 95 -25.68 -19.68 -17.72
C MET A 95 -24.42 -20.03 -18.51
N GLN A 96 -24.32 -19.60 -19.78
CA GLN A 96 -23.11 -19.78 -20.59
C GLN A 96 -21.93 -18.98 -20.03
N GLU A 97 -22.15 -17.74 -19.60
CA GLU A 97 -21.11 -16.93 -18.95
C GLU A 97 -20.67 -17.52 -17.61
N LEU A 98 -21.60 -18.02 -16.79
CA LEU A 98 -21.28 -18.67 -15.51
C LEU A 98 -20.48 -19.97 -15.68
N ARG A 99 -20.78 -20.75 -16.73
CA ARG A 99 -19.96 -21.92 -17.11
C ARG A 99 -18.55 -21.51 -17.49
N ALA A 100 -18.41 -20.50 -18.35
CA ALA A 100 -17.10 -19.99 -18.76
C ALA A 100 -16.31 -19.43 -17.56
N LYS A 101 -16.98 -18.74 -16.64
CA LYS A 101 -16.38 -18.26 -15.39
C LYS A 101 -15.92 -19.41 -14.50
N THR A 102 -16.74 -20.45 -14.33
CA THR A 102 -16.40 -21.64 -13.52
C THR A 102 -15.17 -22.37 -14.07
N LEU A 103 -15.05 -22.48 -15.40
CA LEU A 103 -13.89 -23.08 -16.04
C LEU A 103 -12.62 -22.23 -15.84
N ARG A 104 -12.70 -20.92 -16.07
CA ARG A 104 -11.58 -19.98 -15.84
C ARG A 104 -11.10 -19.99 -14.39
N GLU A 105 -12.03 -20.10 -13.44
CA GLU A 105 -11.69 -20.22 -12.01
C GLU A 105 -10.88 -21.49 -11.72
N ALA A 106 -11.23 -22.63 -12.33
CA ALA A 106 -10.47 -23.87 -12.15
C ALA A 106 -9.07 -23.80 -12.77
N GLU A 107 -8.95 -23.25 -13.99
CA GLU A 107 -7.66 -23.00 -14.64
C GLU A 107 -6.78 -22.04 -13.81
N PHE A 108 -7.41 -21.03 -13.20
CA PHE A 108 -6.72 -20.08 -12.33
C PHE A 108 -6.17 -20.74 -11.06
N GLN A 109 -6.88 -21.68 -10.44
CA GLN A 109 -6.35 -22.44 -9.28
C GLN A 109 -5.09 -23.22 -9.66
N VAL A 110 -5.12 -23.93 -10.80
CA VAL A 110 -3.95 -24.65 -11.32
C VAL A 110 -2.75 -23.71 -11.51
N GLN A 111 -2.97 -22.54 -12.12
CA GLN A 111 -1.90 -21.55 -12.32
C GLN A 111 -1.38 -20.98 -11.00
N ARG A 112 -2.24 -20.77 -10.00
CA ARG A 112 -1.88 -20.29 -8.66
C ARG A 112 -0.99 -21.31 -7.95
N THR A 113 -1.40 -22.56 -7.87
CA THR A 113 -0.65 -23.63 -7.20
C THR A 113 0.66 -23.96 -7.93
N SER A 114 0.67 -23.91 -9.27
CA SER A 114 1.90 -24.04 -10.06
C SER A 114 2.92 -22.94 -9.75
N LYS A 115 2.47 -21.69 -9.57
CA LYS A 115 3.35 -20.58 -9.15
C LYS A 115 3.84 -20.72 -7.71
N LYS A 116 2.99 -21.19 -6.78
CA LYS A 116 3.41 -21.51 -5.40
C LYS A 116 4.51 -22.57 -5.38
N LEU A 117 4.36 -23.62 -6.19
CA LEU A 117 5.37 -24.67 -6.33
C LEU A 117 6.70 -24.13 -6.88
N GLY A 118 6.65 -23.21 -7.85
CA GLY A 118 7.85 -22.53 -8.36
C GLY A 118 8.59 -21.74 -7.28
N ALA A 119 7.87 -20.93 -6.49
CA ALA A 119 8.47 -20.14 -5.42
C ALA A 119 9.12 -21.02 -4.33
N LEU A 120 8.49 -22.14 -3.94
CA LEU A 120 9.08 -23.10 -3.00
C LEU A 120 10.32 -23.81 -3.57
N THR A 121 10.36 -24.01 -4.88
CA THR A 121 11.53 -24.57 -5.57
C THR A 121 12.70 -23.57 -5.52
N ASP A 122 12.44 -22.30 -5.81
CA ASP A 122 13.44 -21.22 -5.73
C ASP A 122 13.96 -21.04 -4.29
N GLU A 123 13.10 -21.17 -3.28
CA GLU A 123 13.47 -21.12 -1.85
C GLU A 123 14.43 -22.26 -1.47
N LEU A 124 14.15 -23.49 -1.92
CA LEU A 124 15.04 -24.63 -1.70
C LEU A 124 16.40 -24.47 -2.41
N GLU A 125 16.42 -23.88 -3.60
CA GLU A 125 17.66 -23.55 -4.31
C GLU A 125 18.47 -22.49 -3.55
N ALA A 126 17.82 -21.47 -2.99
CA ALA A 126 18.45 -20.44 -2.19
C ALA A 126 19.04 -21.00 -0.87
N LEU A 127 18.31 -21.86 -0.17
CA LEU A 127 18.80 -22.54 1.04
C LEU A 127 20.02 -23.43 0.73
N ALA A 128 20.01 -24.15 -0.40
CA ALA A 128 21.15 -24.95 -0.85
C ALA A 128 22.37 -24.09 -1.23
N PHE A 129 22.16 -22.84 -1.67
CA PHE A 129 23.23 -21.89 -1.95
C PHE A 129 23.87 -21.33 -0.67
N GLN A 130 23.08 -21.08 0.38
CA GLN A 130 23.59 -20.58 1.67
C GLN A 130 24.46 -21.60 2.40
N GLU A 131 24.14 -22.89 2.35
CA GLU A 131 24.99 -23.97 2.89
C GLU A 131 26.41 -23.97 2.27
N LYS A 132 26.55 -23.50 1.02
CA LYS A 132 27.86 -23.40 0.35
C LYS A 132 28.66 -22.16 0.76
N LYS A 133 28.02 -21.09 1.23
CA LYS A 133 28.66 -19.80 1.54
C LYS A 133 29.19 -19.70 2.97
N GLY A 134 28.68 -20.51 3.90
CA GLY A 134 29.12 -20.55 5.30
C GLY A 134 30.54 -21.11 5.57
N LYS A 135 31.44 -21.13 4.58
CA LYS A 135 32.80 -21.72 4.68
C LYS A 135 33.96 -20.74 4.47
N GLU A 136 33.75 -19.42 4.36
CA GLU A 136 34.84 -18.45 4.18
C GLU A 136 34.80 -17.31 5.23
N GLU A 137 35.99 -16.94 5.76
CA GLU A 137 36.22 -16.00 6.88
C GLU A 137 36.12 -14.49 6.49
N PRO A 138 35.86 -13.57 7.45
CA PRO A 138 35.67 -12.14 7.20
C PRO A 138 36.91 -11.25 7.48
N CYS A 139 36.96 -10.08 6.80
CA CYS A 139 38.01 -9.04 6.86
C CYS A 139 37.50 -7.74 7.52
N GLU A 140 38.41 -7.05 8.22
CA GLU A 140 38.25 -5.89 9.14
C GLU A 140 37.82 -4.55 8.51
N ALA A 141 37.29 -3.63 9.33
CA ALA A 141 36.80 -2.29 8.97
C ALA A 141 37.50 -1.13 9.72
N ASP A 142 37.62 0.03 9.07
CA ASP A 142 38.23 1.28 9.58
C ASP A 142 37.20 2.39 9.95
N PRO A 143 37.55 3.41 10.78
CA PRO A 143 36.60 4.26 11.48
C PRO A 143 36.68 5.76 11.12
N VAL A 144 35.56 6.39 10.73
CA VAL A 144 35.34 7.86 10.84
C VAL A 144 33.84 8.15 11.08
N ALA A 145 33.38 8.09 12.33
CA ALA A 145 31.98 8.34 12.68
C ALA A 145 31.84 8.98 14.07
N ALA A 146 32.10 10.29 14.19
CA ALA A 146 31.96 10.99 15.48
C ALA A 146 31.10 12.28 15.41
N GLN A 147 30.64 12.71 14.23
CA GLN A 147 29.82 13.93 14.11
C GLN A 147 28.37 13.66 13.64
N SER A 148 28.06 12.43 13.21
CA SER A 148 26.70 12.00 12.82
C SER A 148 25.85 11.46 13.98
N ALA A 149 26.47 11.15 15.13
CA ALA A 149 25.82 10.49 16.26
C ALA A 149 24.79 11.37 16.99
N ALA A 150 25.02 12.69 17.07
CA ALA A 150 24.13 13.61 17.77
C ALA A 150 22.80 13.84 17.03
N ALA A 151 22.83 13.90 15.69
CA ALA A 151 21.63 14.02 14.87
C ALA A 151 20.84 12.69 14.80
N ALA A 152 21.54 11.55 14.77
CA ALA A 152 20.93 10.23 14.85
C ALA A 152 20.25 9.99 16.21
N ALA A 153 20.85 10.47 17.30
CA ALA A 153 20.27 10.39 18.65
C ALA A 153 19.01 11.27 18.79
N ALA A 154 18.99 12.46 18.17
CA ALA A 154 17.81 13.32 18.15
C ALA A 154 16.65 12.74 17.30
N ALA A 155 16.97 12.08 16.18
CA ALA A 155 15.99 11.38 15.36
C ALA A 155 15.44 10.10 16.05
N ALA A 156 16.30 9.34 16.73
CA ALA A 156 15.89 8.20 17.54
C ALA A 156 15.01 8.63 18.74
N ALA A 157 15.33 9.76 19.39
CA ALA A 157 14.52 10.35 20.45
C ALA A 157 13.17 10.89 19.94
N ALA A 158 13.14 11.44 18.72
CA ALA A 158 11.90 11.82 18.06
C ALA A 158 11.06 10.57 17.77
N VAL A 159 11.64 9.49 17.21
CA VAL A 159 10.95 8.21 16.94
C VAL A 159 10.44 7.53 18.22
N ALA A 160 11.19 7.60 19.32
CA ALA A 160 10.76 7.12 20.64
C ALA A 160 9.65 7.98 21.26
N ALA A 161 9.63 9.29 20.99
CA ALA A 161 8.54 10.17 21.44
C ALA A 161 7.21 9.95 20.67
N LEU A 162 7.21 9.08 19.67
CA LEU A 162 6.07 8.79 18.78
C LEU A 162 5.23 7.57 19.24
N GLU A 163 5.52 7.05 20.43
CA GLU A 163 4.88 5.88 21.10
C GLU A 163 3.48 6.14 21.68
N LYS A 164 2.70 7.10 21.15
CA LYS A 164 1.24 7.08 21.35
C LYS A 164 0.59 6.59 20.06
N PRO A 165 0.31 5.28 19.93
CA PRO A 165 -0.48 4.79 18.83
C PRO A 165 -1.85 5.47 18.85
N CYS A 166 -2.23 6.04 17.70
CA CYS A 166 -3.64 6.24 17.39
C CYS A 166 -4.24 4.82 17.24
N ALA A 167 -5.09 4.44 18.19
CA ALA A 167 -5.68 3.10 18.37
C ALA A 167 -4.70 1.96 18.70
N ALA A 168 -4.99 1.19 19.75
CA ALA A 168 -4.23 0.00 20.09
C ALA A 168 -4.48 -1.08 19.02
N VAL A 169 -3.50 -1.31 18.14
CA VAL A 169 -3.54 -2.37 17.13
C VAL A 169 -3.47 -3.72 17.84
N SER A 170 -4.53 -4.51 17.73
CA SER A 170 -4.67 -5.79 18.42
C SER A 170 -3.85 -6.89 17.75
N ALA A 171 -3.64 -8.01 18.45
CA ALA A 171 -2.99 -9.19 17.87
C ALA A 171 -3.72 -9.69 16.60
N GLY A 172 -5.05 -9.59 16.57
CA GLY A 172 -5.86 -9.96 15.40
C GLY A 172 -5.66 -9.03 14.21
N ASP A 173 -5.45 -7.73 14.45
CA ASP A 173 -5.12 -6.77 13.40
C ASP A 173 -3.75 -7.10 12.79
N TRP A 174 -2.75 -7.36 13.64
CA TRP A 174 -1.40 -7.73 13.19
C TRP A 174 -1.37 -9.02 12.36
N ALA A 175 -2.23 -9.98 12.69
CA ALA A 175 -2.37 -11.21 11.90
C ALA A 175 -2.84 -10.93 10.45
N ARG A 176 -3.39 -9.75 10.15
CA ARG A 176 -3.78 -9.37 8.78
C ARG A 176 -2.58 -9.10 7.86
N LEU A 177 -1.37 -8.97 8.41
CA LEU A 177 -0.14 -8.92 7.61
C LEU A 177 0.26 -10.31 7.09
N GLU A 178 -0.24 -11.40 7.68
CA GLU A 178 0.08 -12.77 7.26
C GLU A 178 -0.37 -13.07 5.83
N GLU A 179 0.13 -14.16 5.25
CA GLU A 179 -0.17 -14.54 3.87
C GLU A 179 -1.67 -14.69 3.62
N GLU A 180 -2.09 -14.27 2.42
CA GLU A 180 -3.47 -14.41 1.93
C GLU A 180 -4.54 -13.70 2.81
N GLN A 181 -4.13 -12.77 3.67
CA GLN A 181 -5.05 -11.95 4.48
C GLN A 181 -5.23 -10.54 3.87
N TYR A 182 -6.47 -10.08 3.77
CA TYR A 182 -6.75 -8.69 3.42
C TYR A 182 -6.36 -7.77 4.56
N LEU A 183 -5.62 -6.68 4.31
CA LEU A 183 -5.41 -5.68 5.35
C LEU A 183 -6.74 -5.11 5.83
N ASN A 184 -6.79 -4.73 7.11
CA ASN A 184 -7.90 -3.97 7.67
C ASN A 184 -7.49 -2.51 7.90
N ASP A 185 -8.48 -1.69 8.29
CA ASP A 185 -8.29 -0.27 8.54
C ASP A 185 -7.19 -0.01 9.58
N ALA A 186 -7.15 -0.78 10.67
CA ALA A 186 -6.20 -0.58 11.78
C ALA A 186 -4.73 -0.67 11.33
N VAL A 187 -4.37 -1.71 10.58
CA VAL A 187 -3.01 -1.88 10.07
C VAL A 187 -2.68 -0.85 8.99
N LEU A 188 -3.61 -0.62 8.05
CA LEU A 188 -3.41 0.30 6.95
C LEU A 188 -3.18 1.74 7.47
N ASP A 189 -4.09 2.21 8.33
CA ASP A 189 -4.03 3.57 8.90
C ASP A 189 -2.81 3.76 9.78
N LEU A 190 -2.40 2.73 10.55
CA LEU A 190 -1.17 2.78 11.33
C LEU A 190 0.02 3.07 10.43
N PHE A 191 0.25 2.25 9.40
CA PHE A 191 1.44 2.41 8.55
C PHE A 191 1.41 3.70 7.74
N ILE A 192 0.27 4.08 7.17
CA ILE A 192 0.14 5.36 6.44
C ILE A 192 0.43 6.54 7.36
N SER A 193 -0.09 6.52 8.59
CA SER A 193 0.16 7.58 9.57
C SER A 193 1.63 7.65 9.99
N LEU A 194 2.25 6.49 10.26
CA LEU A 194 3.67 6.41 10.60
C LEU A 194 4.56 6.94 9.47
N MET A 195 4.32 6.51 8.24
CA MET A 195 5.10 6.95 7.07
C MET A 195 4.88 8.42 6.75
N THR A 196 3.64 8.91 6.77
CA THR A 196 3.34 10.32 6.49
C THR A 196 4.03 11.24 7.50
N ARG A 197 4.04 10.84 8.78
CA ARG A 197 4.74 11.59 9.82
C ARG A 197 6.26 11.53 9.68
N ALA A 198 6.82 10.42 9.24
CA ALA A 198 8.26 10.24 9.08
C ALA A 198 8.83 10.88 7.80
N LEU A 199 8.07 10.84 6.70
CA LEU A 199 8.57 11.14 5.34
C LEU A 199 7.76 12.22 4.60
N GLY A 200 6.51 12.51 5.00
CA GLY A 200 5.63 13.42 4.27
C GLY A 200 5.94 14.90 4.44
N GLY A 201 6.64 15.27 5.51
CA GLY A 201 6.92 16.67 5.83
C GLY A 201 5.65 17.53 5.91
N PRO A 202 5.74 18.86 5.69
CA PRO A 202 4.58 19.75 5.74
C PRO A 202 3.73 19.72 4.46
N ARG A 203 4.12 18.92 3.46
CA ARG A 203 3.52 18.94 2.11
C ARG A 203 2.42 17.91 1.93
N VAL A 204 2.33 16.91 2.81
CA VAL A 204 1.41 15.77 2.66
C VAL A 204 0.48 15.69 3.86
N HIS A 205 -0.81 15.65 3.58
CA HIS A 205 -1.83 15.26 4.55
C HIS A 205 -2.40 13.91 4.17
N ALA A 206 -2.41 12.95 5.09
CA ALA A 206 -3.07 11.67 4.89
C ALA A 206 -4.35 11.60 5.73
N PHE A 207 -5.46 11.29 5.06
CA PHE A 207 -6.70 10.93 5.73
C PHE A 207 -6.63 9.47 6.21
N SER A 208 -7.42 9.13 7.23
CA SER A 208 -7.65 7.73 7.56
C SER A 208 -8.57 7.05 6.54
N SER A 209 -8.54 5.73 6.46
CA SER A 209 -9.33 4.90 5.54
C SER A 209 -10.83 5.11 5.69
N HIS A 210 -11.28 5.51 6.87
CA HIS A 210 -12.68 5.78 7.16
C HIS A 210 -13.19 7.11 6.56
N PHE A 211 -12.31 7.97 6.04
CA PHE A 211 -12.69 9.32 5.56
C PHE A 211 -13.72 9.23 4.45
N PHE A 212 -13.37 8.54 3.36
CA PHE A 212 -14.20 8.52 2.18
C PHE A 212 -15.52 7.77 2.45
N SER A 213 -15.46 6.64 3.16
CA SER A 213 -16.66 5.89 3.52
C SER A 213 -17.62 6.68 4.40
N ARG A 214 -17.11 7.54 5.31
CA ARG A 214 -17.95 8.47 6.09
C ARG A 214 -18.47 9.63 5.25
N LEU A 215 -17.64 10.19 4.39
CA LEU A 215 -18.03 11.25 3.45
C LEU A 215 -19.21 10.81 2.59
N SER A 216 -19.18 9.60 2.03
CA SER A 216 -20.23 9.04 1.17
C SER A 216 -21.34 8.28 1.93
N SER A 217 -21.41 8.41 3.25
CA SER A 217 -22.39 7.68 4.07
C SER A 217 -23.72 8.44 4.24
N ARG A 218 -24.69 7.78 4.89
CA ARG A 218 -25.97 8.38 5.33
C ARG A 218 -26.79 9.03 4.20
N GLY A 219 -26.66 8.50 2.98
CA GLY A 219 -27.41 8.96 1.82
C GLY A 219 -26.94 10.29 1.22
N ALA A 220 -25.75 10.77 1.57
CA ALA A 220 -25.15 11.94 0.93
C ALA A 220 -25.05 11.72 -0.59
N ARG A 221 -25.48 12.71 -1.38
CA ARG A 221 -25.48 12.63 -2.85
C ARG A 221 -24.18 13.12 -3.48
N ASP A 222 -23.45 13.93 -2.74
CA ASP A 222 -22.16 14.49 -3.14
C ASP A 222 -21.32 14.82 -1.90
N GLY A 223 -20.12 15.35 -2.13
CA GLY A 223 -19.25 15.74 -1.03
C GLY A 223 -19.64 17.05 -0.33
N LEU A 224 -20.53 17.87 -0.88
CA LEU A 224 -21.01 19.08 -0.19
C LEU A 224 -21.92 18.65 0.97
N GLU A 225 -22.86 17.75 0.71
CA GLU A 225 -23.70 17.14 1.74
C GLU A 225 -22.88 16.24 2.67
N GLY A 226 -22.01 15.40 2.10
CA GLY A 226 -21.17 14.47 2.83
C GLY A 226 -20.20 15.14 3.80
N TRP A 227 -19.78 16.38 3.50
CA TRP A 227 -18.85 17.14 4.34
C TRP A 227 -19.33 17.26 5.79
N GLU A 228 -20.63 17.39 6.04
CA GLU A 228 -21.15 17.50 7.41
C GLU A 228 -20.81 16.27 8.28
N HIS A 229 -20.64 15.10 7.66
CA HIS A 229 -20.25 13.85 8.35
C HIS A 229 -18.79 13.82 8.78
N VAL A 230 -17.93 14.58 8.09
CA VAL A 230 -16.47 14.58 8.26
C VAL A 230 -15.89 15.95 8.61
N ARG A 231 -16.72 16.98 8.79
CA ARG A 231 -16.30 18.38 9.05
C ARG A 231 -15.31 18.55 10.20
N THR A 232 -15.31 17.63 11.17
CA THR A 232 -14.45 17.69 12.35
C THR A 232 -13.06 17.12 12.11
N TRP A 233 -12.86 16.35 11.05
CA TRP A 233 -11.65 15.57 10.79
C TRP A 233 -10.42 16.45 10.55
N THR A 234 -10.63 17.60 9.94
CA THR A 234 -9.59 18.55 9.56
C THR A 234 -9.47 19.74 10.51
N ARG A 235 -10.15 19.69 11.68
CA ARG A 235 -10.04 20.73 12.73
C ARG A 235 -8.60 20.97 13.19
N GLY A 236 -7.81 19.90 13.28
CA GLY A 236 -6.39 20.01 13.63
C GLY A 236 -5.63 20.86 12.61
N ALA A 237 -5.81 20.58 11.32
CA ALA A 237 -5.19 21.33 10.23
C ALA A 237 -5.63 22.79 10.23
N ARG A 238 -6.94 23.07 10.40
CA ARG A 238 -7.48 24.44 10.48
C ARG A 238 -7.01 25.23 11.68
N ARG A 239 -6.68 24.56 12.79
CA ARG A 239 -6.05 25.21 13.96
C ARG A 239 -4.57 25.50 13.73
N ALA A 240 -3.89 24.66 12.96
CA ALA A 240 -2.47 24.83 12.66
C ALA A 240 -2.24 25.96 11.64
N THR A 241 -3.07 26.07 10.61
CA THR A 241 -3.01 27.14 9.62
C THR A 241 -4.40 27.54 9.14
N CYS A 242 -4.60 28.81 8.77
CA CYS A 242 -5.86 29.28 8.19
C CYS A 242 -6.20 28.61 6.85
N ALA A 243 -5.20 28.14 6.10
CA ALA A 243 -5.41 27.37 4.88
C ALA A 243 -5.83 25.91 5.15
N GLY A 244 -5.82 25.44 6.41
CA GLY A 244 -6.24 24.09 6.76
C GLY A 244 -5.47 23.02 5.98
N ILE A 245 -6.19 22.09 5.35
CA ILE A 245 -5.57 21.05 4.51
C ILE A 245 -5.01 21.60 3.19
N PHE A 246 -5.40 22.80 2.76
CA PHE A 246 -4.90 23.43 1.53
C PHE A 246 -3.49 24.01 1.65
N ALA A 247 -2.94 24.04 2.87
CA ALA A 247 -1.51 24.30 3.07
C ALA A 247 -0.61 23.17 2.52
N ASN A 248 -1.19 21.98 2.30
CA ASN A 248 -0.49 20.82 1.77
C ASN A 248 -0.52 20.81 0.23
N ASP A 249 0.50 20.20 -0.37
CA ASP A 249 0.56 19.97 -1.81
C ASP A 249 -0.12 18.65 -2.20
N PHE A 250 -0.23 17.68 -1.28
CA PHE A 250 -0.82 16.37 -1.57
C PHE A 250 -1.75 15.92 -0.44
N LEU A 251 -2.91 15.40 -0.81
CA LEU A 251 -3.84 14.75 0.10
C LEU A 251 -3.95 13.27 -0.26
N PHE A 252 -3.52 12.39 0.64
CA PHE A 252 -3.67 10.94 0.49
C PHE A 252 -5.01 10.52 1.06
N VAL A 253 -5.79 9.83 0.24
CA VAL A 253 -7.15 9.36 0.56
C VAL A 253 -7.19 7.84 0.32
N PRO A 254 -6.93 7.03 1.35
CA PRO A 254 -7.12 5.58 1.24
C PRO A 254 -8.61 5.27 1.02
N LEU A 255 -8.89 4.35 0.11
CA LEU A 255 -10.25 3.98 -0.30
C LEU A 255 -10.48 2.51 -0.02
N HIS A 256 -11.44 2.23 0.87
CA HIS A 256 -11.96 0.88 1.10
C HIS A 256 -13.26 0.70 0.30
N HIS A 257 -13.21 -0.15 -0.72
CA HIS A 257 -14.35 -0.45 -1.58
C HIS A 257 -15.23 -1.55 -0.99
N LYS A 258 -16.50 -1.59 -1.38
CA LYS A 258 -17.48 -2.60 -0.91
C LYS A 258 -17.07 -4.04 -1.23
N SER A 259 -16.22 -4.24 -2.23
CA SER A 259 -15.67 -5.55 -2.63
C SER A 259 -14.48 -6.02 -1.78
N ASN A 260 -14.26 -5.44 -0.59
CA ASN A 260 -13.05 -5.66 0.24
C ASN A 260 -11.76 -5.39 -0.54
N HIS A 261 -11.78 -4.33 -1.34
CA HIS A 261 -10.67 -3.90 -2.17
C HIS A 261 -10.11 -2.57 -1.68
N TRP A 262 -8.79 -2.47 -1.61
CA TRP A 262 -8.08 -1.27 -1.23
C TRP A 262 -7.48 -0.57 -2.44
N SER A 263 -7.66 0.75 -2.51
CA SER A 263 -6.94 1.60 -3.46
C SER A 263 -6.59 2.95 -2.82
N LEU A 264 -5.86 3.78 -3.53
CA LEU A 264 -5.46 5.10 -3.06
C LEU A 264 -5.86 6.18 -4.06
N ALA A 265 -6.55 7.22 -3.60
CA ALA A 265 -6.66 8.48 -4.34
C ALA A 265 -5.66 9.50 -3.78
N VAL A 266 -5.02 10.26 -4.66
CA VAL A 266 -4.11 11.34 -4.29
C VAL A 266 -4.57 12.64 -4.94
N VAL A 267 -5.02 13.59 -4.13
CA VAL A 267 -5.33 14.95 -4.59
C VAL A 267 -4.04 15.74 -4.65
N CYS A 268 -3.66 16.18 -5.85
CA CYS A 268 -2.46 16.96 -6.10
C CYS A 268 -2.80 18.45 -6.23
N ARG A 269 -2.06 19.27 -5.49
CA ARG A 269 -2.22 20.74 -5.39
C ARG A 269 -3.66 21.14 -5.09
N PRO A 270 -4.24 20.71 -3.95
CA PRO A 270 -5.64 20.97 -3.63
C PRO A 270 -6.00 22.47 -3.68
N TRP A 271 -5.05 23.37 -3.42
CA TRP A 271 -5.24 24.81 -3.47
C TRP A 271 -5.37 25.40 -4.90
N ALA A 272 -4.96 24.68 -5.95
CA ALA A 272 -4.83 25.25 -7.30
C ALA A 272 -6.17 25.53 -8.01
N ALA A 273 -7.28 25.00 -7.49
CA ALA A 273 -8.63 25.27 -7.98
C ALA A 273 -9.29 26.51 -7.34
N ALA A 274 -8.61 27.17 -6.39
CA ALA A 274 -9.09 28.42 -5.83
C ALA A 274 -8.85 29.59 -6.80
N GLU A 275 -9.89 30.38 -7.09
CA GLU A 275 -9.69 31.68 -7.70
C GLU A 275 -9.17 32.63 -6.62
N CYS A 276 -7.91 33.07 -6.76
CA CYS A 276 -7.40 34.13 -5.92
C CYS A 276 -8.18 35.42 -6.23
N ALA A 277 -8.82 36.01 -5.22
CA ALA A 277 -9.50 37.31 -5.33
C ALA A 277 -8.56 38.46 -5.78
N ALA A 278 -7.24 38.22 -5.83
CA ALA A 278 -6.24 39.15 -6.35
C ALA A 278 -6.18 39.20 -7.90
N ALA A 279 -6.56 38.13 -8.61
CA ALA A 279 -6.44 38.05 -10.07
C ALA A 279 -7.43 38.94 -10.83
N THR A 280 -8.54 39.31 -10.19
CA THR A 280 -9.56 40.21 -10.77
C THR A 280 -9.20 41.69 -10.73
N SER A 281 -8.06 42.07 -10.15
CA SER A 281 -7.58 43.47 -10.14
C SER A 281 -6.57 43.81 -11.24
N ALA A 282 -6.02 42.80 -11.94
CA ALA A 282 -4.95 43.00 -12.94
C ALA A 282 -5.40 42.79 -14.39
N LEU A 283 -6.60 42.25 -14.65
CA LEU A 283 -7.10 42.02 -16.02
C LEU A 283 -8.00 43.19 -16.49
N GLY A 284 -7.41 44.37 -16.49
CA GLY A 284 -7.96 45.57 -17.10
C GLY A 284 -7.02 46.11 -18.18
N SER A 285 -6.73 45.32 -19.22
CA SER A 285 -6.20 45.81 -20.51
C SER A 285 -6.08 44.63 -21.46
N GLY A 286 -6.89 44.62 -22.52
CA GLY A 286 -6.88 43.56 -23.52
C GLY A 286 -5.62 43.56 -24.39
N THR A 287 -5.23 42.37 -24.85
CA THR A 287 -4.74 42.16 -26.21
C THR A 287 -4.85 40.67 -26.54
N GLU A 288 -5.52 40.36 -27.64
CA GLU A 288 -5.48 39.03 -28.25
C GLU A 288 -4.10 38.78 -28.87
N ALA A 289 -3.48 37.64 -28.58
CA ALA A 289 -2.46 37.03 -29.45
C ALA A 289 -2.15 35.59 -29.05
N GLY A 290 -2.16 34.69 -30.05
CA GLY A 290 -1.16 33.63 -30.14
C GLY A 290 -1.61 32.21 -29.79
N ALA A 291 -2.18 31.51 -30.77
CA ALA A 291 -2.10 30.06 -30.85
C ALA A 291 -0.62 29.63 -30.95
N GLY A 292 -0.07 29.08 -29.86
CA GLY A 292 1.30 28.59 -29.78
C GLY A 292 1.36 27.35 -28.89
N SER A 293 1.66 26.22 -29.51
CA SER A 293 1.90 24.92 -28.86
C SER A 293 2.88 25.04 -27.71
N SER A 294 2.45 24.68 -26.52
CA SER A 294 3.33 24.43 -25.38
C SER A 294 2.73 23.30 -24.57
N GLN A 295 3.55 22.30 -24.28
CA GLN A 295 3.27 21.23 -23.33
C GLN A 295 3.12 21.86 -21.93
N HIS A 296 1.97 22.49 -21.66
CA HIS A 296 1.64 23.02 -20.35
C HIS A 296 1.24 21.85 -19.45
N ALA A 297 2.00 21.63 -18.38
CA ALA A 297 1.58 20.79 -17.27
C ALA A 297 0.14 21.19 -16.84
N PRO A 298 -0.73 20.23 -16.47
CA PRO A 298 -2.09 20.57 -16.05
C PRO A 298 -2.01 21.55 -14.90
N SER A 299 -2.42 22.80 -15.12
CA SER A 299 -2.17 23.90 -14.19
C SER A 299 -3.09 23.86 -12.96
N GLY A 300 -4.10 22.98 -12.94
CA GLY A 300 -5.11 22.86 -11.87
C GLY A 300 -4.96 21.66 -10.94
N THR A 301 -5.83 21.59 -9.93
CA THR A 301 -5.95 20.44 -9.01
C THR A 301 -6.32 19.17 -9.77
N VAL A 302 -5.62 18.07 -9.52
CA VAL A 302 -5.90 16.76 -10.14
C VAL A 302 -6.00 15.66 -9.10
N VAL A 303 -6.77 14.62 -9.37
CA VAL A 303 -6.90 13.43 -8.53
C VAL A 303 -6.30 12.25 -9.28
N VAL A 304 -5.26 11.64 -8.72
CA VAL A 304 -4.64 10.43 -9.24
C VAL A 304 -5.18 9.23 -8.49
N PHE A 305 -5.55 8.17 -9.21
CA PHE A 305 -6.01 6.92 -8.63
C PHE A 305 -4.94 5.84 -8.82
N LEU A 306 -4.52 5.21 -7.72
CA LEU A 306 -3.57 4.10 -7.72
C LEU A 306 -4.31 2.83 -7.27
N ASN A 307 -4.51 1.92 -8.21
CA ASN A 307 -5.27 0.70 -8.01
C ASN A 307 -4.52 -0.50 -8.59
N SER A 308 -4.07 -1.40 -7.71
CA SER A 308 -3.32 -2.61 -8.06
C SER A 308 -4.17 -3.70 -8.75
N LEU A 309 -5.50 -3.61 -8.70
CA LEU A 309 -6.41 -4.49 -9.46
C LEU A 309 -6.78 -3.91 -10.83
N GLY A 310 -6.16 -2.80 -11.23
CA GLY A 310 -6.47 -2.10 -12.47
C GLY A 310 -7.56 -1.04 -12.28
N ARG A 311 -7.90 -0.34 -13.37
CA ARG A 311 -8.80 0.81 -13.31
C ARG A 311 -10.25 0.40 -13.08
N ASP A 312 -10.92 1.19 -12.24
CA ASP A 312 -12.37 1.13 -12.02
C ASP A 312 -12.94 2.52 -12.29
N VAL A 313 -13.37 2.74 -13.54
CA VAL A 313 -13.77 4.06 -14.03
C VAL A 313 -14.99 4.60 -13.28
N GLU A 314 -15.93 3.72 -12.91
CA GLU A 314 -17.16 4.11 -12.21
C GLU A 314 -16.84 4.56 -10.78
N THR A 315 -16.04 3.77 -10.07
CA THR A 315 -15.60 4.12 -8.72
C THR A 315 -14.71 5.36 -8.72
N GLU A 316 -13.78 5.50 -9.67
CA GLU A 316 -12.95 6.70 -9.85
C GLU A 316 -13.82 7.95 -10.06
N ALA A 317 -14.84 7.87 -10.91
CA ALA A 317 -15.77 8.98 -11.17
C ALA A 317 -16.60 9.34 -9.92
N LEU A 318 -17.07 8.34 -9.18
CA LEU A 318 -17.80 8.53 -7.91
C LEU A 318 -16.91 9.23 -6.88
N VAL A 319 -15.67 8.75 -6.69
CA VAL A 319 -14.73 9.35 -5.74
C VAL A 319 -14.41 10.78 -6.14
N LEU A 320 -14.16 11.06 -7.42
CA LEU A 320 -13.93 12.40 -7.92
C LEU A 320 -15.13 13.32 -7.64
N HIS A 321 -16.36 12.87 -7.91
CA HIS A 321 -17.59 13.61 -7.64
C HIS A 321 -17.70 14.02 -6.16
N PHE A 322 -17.45 13.10 -5.24
CA PHE A 322 -17.44 13.40 -3.81
C PHE A 322 -16.28 14.32 -3.41
N LEU A 323 -15.07 14.11 -3.90
CA LEU A 323 -13.92 14.96 -3.57
C LEU A 323 -14.11 16.40 -4.07
N ARG A 324 -14.76 16.60 -5.22
CA ARG A 324 -15.12 17.94 -5.73
C ARG A 324 -15.99 18.71 -4.74
N GLY A 325 -17.07 18.09 -4.27
CA GLY A 325 -17.96 18.70 -3.30
C GLY A 325 -17.28 18.94 -1.94
N TYR A 326 -16.53 17.93 -1.47
CA TYR A 326 -15.82 18.02 -0.19
C TYR A 326 -14.82 19.17 -0.16
N LEU A 327 -13.96 19.28 -1.18
CA LEU A 327 -12.93 20.31 -1.24
C LEU A 327 -13.53 21.72 -1.39
N ALA A 328 -14.61 21.88 -2.15
CA ALA A 328 -15.31 23.17 -2.23
C ALA A 328 -15.85 23.62 -0.86
N ARG A 329 -16.49 22.69 -0.13
CA ARG A 329 -17.03 22.99 1.20
C ARG A 329 -15.94 23.23 2.23
N GLU A 330 -14.89 22.42 2.23
CA GLU A 330 -13.75 22.53 3.14
C GLU A 330 -12.97 23.83 2.91
N TRP A 331 -12.85 24.29 1.65
CA TRP A 331 -12.24 25.59 1.32
C TRP A 331 -13.01 26.74 1.95
N ALA A 332 -14.33 26.75 1.78
CA ALA A 332 -15.21 27.76 2.37
C ALA A 332 -15.17 27.76 3.91
N ASP A 333 -15.09 26.59 4.55
CA ASP A 333 -14.97 26.49 6.02
C ASP A 333 -13.58 26.91 6.54
N SER A 334 -12.51 26.58 5.81
CA SER A 334 -11.13 26.86 6.25
C SER A 334 -10.79 28.35 6.22
N LEU A 335 -11.15 29.04 5.14
CA LEU A 335 -10.78 30.44 4.91
C LEU A 335 -11.92 31.43 5.21
N GLY A 336 -13.12 30.90 5.50
CA GLY A 336 -14.30 31.68 5.87
C GLY A 336 -14.67 32.74 4.82
N ARG A 337 -15.03 33.93 5.29
CA ARG A 337 -15.43 35.10 4.46
C ARG A 337 -14.32 35.68 3.56
N HIS A 338 -13.08 35.23 3.71
CA HIS A 338 -11.95 35.62 2.85
C HIS A 338 -11.63 34.57 1.80
N ALA A 339 -12.33 33.43 1.81
CA ALA A 339 -12.23 32.42 0.78
C ALA A 339 -12.74 33.02 -0.55
N GLY A 340 -11.87 33.11 -1.56
CA GLY A 340 -12.31 33.27 -2.94
C GLY A 340 -13.16 32.07 -3.39
N SER A 341 -13.66 32.11 -4.63
CA SER A 341 -14.38 30.97 -5.20
C SER A 341 -13.46 29.74 -5.29
N TYR A 342 -14.00 28.54 -5.15
CA TYR A 342 -13.28 27.29 -5.36
C TYR A 342 -13.93 26.52 -6.51
N ARG A 343 -13.22 26.41 -7.62
CA ARG A 343 -13.71 25.84 -8.87
C ARG A 343 -13.57 24.34 -8.89
N SER A 344 -14.41 23.68 -8.10
CA SER A 344 -14.39 22.22 -7.98
C SER A 344 -14.66 21.52 -9.31
N GLU A 345 -15.36 22.16 -10.24
CA GLU A 345 -15.60 21.66 -11.60
C GLU A 345 -14.32 21.45 -12.42
N LEU A 346 -13.23 22.16 -12.09
CA LEU A 346 -11.94 22.04 -12.78
C LEU A 346 -11.09 20.86 -12.31
N LEU A 347 -11.44 20.21 -11.21
CA LEU A 347 -10.71 19.04 -10.72
C LEU A 347 -10.89 17.90 -11.70
N ALA A 348 -9.80 17.31 -12.17
CA ALA A 348 -9.83 16.18 -13.10
C ALA A 348 -9.24 14.92 -12.47
N GLY A 349 -9.86 13.78 -12.74
CA GLY A 349 -9.25 12.48 -12.50
C GLY A 349 -8.21 12.21 -13.60
N VAL A 350 -6.99 11.83 -13.21
CA VAL A 350 -5.93 11.48 -14.16
C VAL A 350 -5.66 9.97 -14.05
N PRO A 351 -5.83 9.21 -15.14
CA PRO A 351 -5.49 7.80 -15.14
C PRO A 351 -3.98 7.65 -15.03
N VAL A 352 -3.54 6.72 -14.18
CA VAL A 352 -2.13 6.40 -14.00
C VAL A 352 -1.96 4.89 -13.99
N GLU A 353 -0.97 4.41 -14.74
CA GLU A 353 -0.52 3.03 -14.73
C GLU A 353 0.40 2.82 -13.53
N VAL A 354 0.07 1.79 -12.76
CA VAL A 354 0.79 1.36 -11.58
C VAL A 354 1.00 -0.16 -11.65
N PRO A 355 2.00 -0.71 -10.94
CA PRO A 355 2.15 -2.16 -10.81
C PRO A 355 0.86 -2.81 -10.33
N VAL A 356 0.43 -3.83 -11.08
CA VAL A 356 -0.75 -4.64 -10.73
C VAL A 356 -0.34 -5.83 -9.86
N GLN A 357 -1.18 -6.14 -8.87
CA GLN A 357 -0.97 -7.31 -8.02
C GLN A 357 -1.27 -8.59 -8.78
N ARG A 358 -0.64 -9.69 -8.35
CA ARG A 358 -0.82 -11.02 -8.96
C ARG A 358 -1.71 -11.97 -8.14
N ASN A 359 -2.05 -11.58 -6.91
CA ASN A 359 -2.94 -12.33 -6.01
C ASN A 359 -4.20 -11.52 -5.70
N ASP A 360 -5.09 -12.05 -4.88
CA ASP A 360 -6.41 -11.49 -4.53
C ASP A 360 -6.41 -10.65 -3.23
N SER A 361 -5.35 -10.68 -2.43
CA SER A 361 -5.36 -10.23 -1.03
C SER A 361 -4.38 -9.08 -0.74
N ASP A 362 -3.48 -8.76 -1.67
CA ASP A 362 -2.44 -7.75 -1.48
C ASP A 362 -2.85 -6.31 -1.82
N CYS A 363 -4.11 -6.03 -2.14
CA CYS A 363 -4.53 -4.67 -2.49
C CYS A 363 -4.18 -3.64 -1.41
N GLY A 364 -4.31 -4.01 -0.13
CA GLY A 364 -3.87 -3.18 0.99
C GLY A 364 -2.36 -3.02 1.07
N ILE A 365 -1.60 -4.09 0.79
CA ILE A 365 -0.13 -4.05 0.73
C ILE A 365 0.33 -3.11 -0.39
N PHE A 366 -0.29 -3.17 -1.56
CA PHE A 366 0.03 -2.27 -2.68
C PHE A 366 -0.29 -0.81 -2.35
N VAL A 367 -1.37 -0.52 -1.62
CA VAL A 367 -1.61 0.85 -1.11
C VAL A 367 -0.46 1.31 -0.21
N LEU A 368 0.03 0.46 0.69
CA LEU A 368 1.18 0.79 1.53
C LEU A 368 2.46 1.01 0.70
N GLU A 369 2.71 0.19 -0.32
CA GLU A 369 3.82 0.35 -1.27
C GLU A 369 3.74 1.67 -2.05
N PHE A 370 2.56 2.03 -2.54
CA PHE A 370 2.33 3.29 -3.25
C PHE A 370 2.64 4.49 -2.36
N VAL A 371 2.11 4.49 -1.13
CA VAL A 371 2.39 5.54 -0.13
C VAL A 371 3.88 5.61 0.17
N LEU A 372 4.51 4.48 0.48
CA LEU A 372 5.94 4.42 0.80
C LEU A 372 6.78 5.03 -0.32
N GLN A 373 6.56 4.61 -1.56
CA GLN A 373 7.38 5.06 -2.68
C GLN A 373 7.15 6.51 -3.07
N LEU A 374 5.92 6.99 -2.98
CA LEU A 374 5.61 8.40 -3.18
C LEU A 374 6.32 9.26 -2.13
N LEU A 375 6.32 8.83 -0.87
CA LEU A 375 6.98 9.57 0.21
C LEU A 375 8.51 9.49 0.16
N CYS A 376 9.07 8.35 -0.22
CA CYS A 376 10.52 8.16 -0.35
C CYS A 376 11.14 8.83 -1.58
N ARG A 377 10.34 9.14 -2.61
CA ARG A 377 10.81 9.71 -3.88
C ARG A 377 10.08 11.03 -4.18
N PRO A 378 10.55 12.17 -3.64
CA PRO A 378 9.91 13.47 -3.82
C PRO A 378 9.71 13.88 -5.30
N SER A 379 10.61 13.47 -6.19
CA SER A 379 10.48 13.69 -7.64
C SER A 379 9.29 12.96 -8.25
N LEU A 380 9.02 11.72 -7.81
CA LEU A 380 7.86 10.93 -8.21
C LEU A 380 6.56 11.54 -7.70
N LEU A 381 6.53 11.93 -6.43
CA LEU A 381 5.37 12.60 -5.84
C LEU A 381 5.08 13.92 -6.56
N ALA A 382 6.11 14.69 -6.89
CA ALA A 382 5.96 15.91 -7.67
C ALA A 382 5.50 15.64 -9.12
N SER A 383 5.80 14.48 -9.72
CA SER A 383 5.36 14.15 -11.08
C SER A 383 3.93 13.65 -11.17
N LEU A 384 3.26 13.37 -10.05
CA LEU A 384 1.86 12.93 -10.04
C LEU A 384 0.96 13.88 -10.83
N GLY A 385 0.11 13.28 -11.68
CA GLY A 385 -0.81 14.01 -12.54
C GLY A 385 -0.17 14.64 -13.79
N ARG A 386 1.15 14.51 -13.98
CA ARG A 386 1.86 14.96 -15.20
C ARG A 386 2.20 13.83 -16.15
N THR A 387 2.34 12.61 -15.64
CA THR A 387 2.69 11.41 -16.42
C THR A 387 1.61 10.34 -16.28
N GLN A 388 1.38 9.56 -17.34
CA GLN A 388 0.45 8.43 -17.32
C GLN A 388 1.09 7.17 -16.70
N ALA A 389 2.41 7.00 -16.84
CA ALA A 389 3.12 5.92 -16.15
C ALA A 389 3.75 6.45 -14.87
N LEU A 390 3.52 5.74 -13.76
CA LEU A 390 4.21 5.99 -12.50
C LEU A 390 5.21 4.85 -12.28
N PRO A 391 6.53 5.08 -12.37
CA PRO A 391 7.55 4.04 -12.19
C PRO A 391 7.67 3.67 -10.70
N VAL A 392 6.60 3.09 -10.15
CA VAL A 392 6.56 2.45 -8.84
C VAL A 392 7.18 1.07 -8.98
N GLU A 393 8.10 0.74 -8.09
CA GLU A 393 8.81 -0.53 -8.05
C GLU A 393 8.36 -1.32 -6.84
N VAL A 394 7.41 -2.25 -7.02
CA VAL A 394 7.00 -3.16 -5.96
C VAL A 394 7.90 -4.40 -6.03
N GLY A 395 8.57 -4.72 -4.92
CA GLY A 395 9.45 -5.90 -4.83
C GLY A 395 8.70 -7.22 -5.03
N SER A 396 9.42 -8.33 -5.14
CA SER A 396 8.82 -9.66 -5.36
C SER A 396 8.01 -10.17 -4.16
N MET A 397 8.38 -9.78 -2.95
CA MET A 397 7.75 -10.23 -1.69
C MET A 397 7.37 -9.03 -0.81
N PRO A 398 6.45 -8.15 -1.27
CA PRO A 398 6.15 -6.92 -0.54
C PRO A 398 5.52 -7.24 0.81
N ARG A 399 4.62 -8.22 0.89
CA ARG A 399 3.96 -8.65 2.13
C ARG A 399 4.94 -9.09 3.21
N GLN A 400 5.93 -9.91 2.87
CA GLN A 400 6.95 -10.34 3.82
C GLN A 400 7.69 -9.14 4.42
N ARG A 401 8.04 -8.15 3.59
CA ARG A 401 8.70 -6.92 4.04
C ARG A 401 7.83 -6.13 5.04
N TRP A 402 6.51 -6.01 4.79
CA TRP A 402 5.58 -5.37 5.74
C TRP A 402 5.36 -6.20 7.01
N ARG A 403 5.37 -7.54 6.93
CA ARG A 403 5.33 -8.43 8.11
C ARG A 403 6.55 -8.22 9.00
N CYS A 404 7.75 -8.17 8.43
CA CYS A 404 8.99 -7.88 9.15
C CYS A 404 8.95 -6.50 9.81
N ALA A 405 8.50 -5.47 9.09
CA ALA A 405 8.31 -4.13 9.66
C ALA A 405 7.30 -4.14 10.83
N GLY A 406 6.20 -4.89 10.71
CA GLY A 406 5.22 -5.09 11.77
C GLY A 406 5.81 -5.81 13.00
N ALA A 407 6.66 -6.82 12.81
CA ALA A 407 7.33 -7.52 13.90
C ALA A 407 8.27 -6.57 14.68
N VAL A 408 9.06 -5.74 13.99
CA VAL A 408 9.90 -4.71 14.63
C VAL A 408 9.06 -3.72 15.42
N LEU A 409 7.94 -3.24 14.86
CA LEU A 409 7.02 -2.34 15.58
C LEU A 409 6.41 -2.94 16.85
N ARG A 410 6.28 -4.27 16.91
CA ARG A 410 5.81 -5.01 18.10
C ARG A 410 6.92 -5.34 19.10
N GLY A 411 8.16 -4.92 18.84
CA GLY A 411 9.34 -5.32 19.64
C GLY A 411 9.71 -6.80 19.47
N GLN A 412 9.26 -7.43 18.38
CA GLN A 412 9.49 -8.86 18.06
C GLN A 412 10.57 -9.07 16.97
N GLY A 413 11.22 -8.00 16.50
CA GLY A 413 12.33 -8.08 15.54
C GLY A 413 13.68 -8.07 16.27
N VAL A 414 14.48 -9.12 16.07
CA VAL A 414 15.86 -9.24 16.55
C VAL A 414 16.81 -9.20 15.35
N ASP A 415 17.93 -8.50 15.48
CA ASP A 415 19.06 -8.61 14.56
C ASP A 415 19.96 -9.81 14.92
N GLU A 416 20.93 -10.12 14.05
CA GLU A 416 21.98 -11.15 14.24
C GLU A 416 22.80 -10.97 15.54
N ALA A 417 22.69 -9.81 16.21
CA ALA A 417 23.35 -9.49 17.47
C ALA A 417 22.43 -9.58 18.70
N GLY A 418 21.15 -9.95 18.52
CA GLY A 418 20.19 -10.13 19.61
C GLY A 418 19.70 -8.84 20.26
N VAL A 419 19.78 -7.68 19.58
CA VAL A 419 19.30 -6.39 20.10
C VAL A 419 17.96 -6.03 19.44
N PRO A 420 16.88 -5.78 20.22
CA PRO A 420 15.63 -5.28 19.66
C PRO A 420 15.78 -3.81 19.31
N ALA A 421 16.09 -3.48 18.05
CA ALA A 421 16.13 -2.09 17.59
C ALA A 421 14.71 -1.57 17.32
N ALA A 422 14.00 -1.20 18.38
CA ALA A 422 12.81 -0.36 18.27
C ALA A 422 13.15 0.89 17.45
N GLY A 423 12.50 1.06 16.29
CA GLY A 423 12.72 2.20 15.39
C GLY A 423 13.24 1.87 13.99
N ASP A 424 13.69 0.65 13.71
CA ASP A 424 14.29 0.29 12.40
C ASP A 424 13.29 -0.25 11.35
N TRP A 425 11.99 -0.25 11.65
CA TRP A 425 10.95 -0.71 10.71
C TRP A 425 10.95 0.07 9.38
N LEU A 426 11.25 1.38 9.41
CA LEU A 426 11.29 2.20 8.21
C LEU A 426 12.51 1.87 7.34
N ARG A 427 13.62 1.44 7.94
CA ARG A 427 14.81 1.00 7.20
C ARG A 427 14.54 -0.27 6.41
N LEU A 428 13.84 -1.24 7.01
CA LEU A 428 13.42 -2.46 6.33
C LEU A 428 12.56 -2.17 5.10
N LEU A 429 11.72 -1.14 5.17
CA LEU A 429 10.86 -0.74 4.06
C LEU A 429 11.62 0.01 2.96
N THR A 430 12.60 0.84 3.33
CA THR A 430 13.33 1.74 2.41
C THR A 430 14.63 1.16 1.85
N GLY A 431 15.15 0.07 2.41
CA GLY A 431 16.35 -0.61 1.92
C GLY A 431 17.67 0.16 2.18
N GLY A 432 17.69 1.11 3.11
CA GLY A 432 18.89 1.91 3.40
C GLY A 432 20.02 1.08 4.05
N PRO A 433 21.30 1.36 3.73
CA PRO A 433 22.43 0.72 4.40
C PRO A 433 22.48 1.12 5.88
N ALA A 434 23.04 0.25 6.73
CA ALA A 434 23.28 0.55 8.14
C ALA A 434 24.11 1.84 8.26
N GLY A 435 23.46 2.94 8.63
CA GLY A 435 24.11 4.24 8.88
C GLY A 435 23.85 5.38 7.89
N ALA A 436 23.08 5.20 6.80
CA ALA A 436 22.75 6.32 5.90
C ALA A 436 21.38 6.95 6.22
N SER A 437 21.41 8.21 6.70
CA SER A 437 20.23 9.04 6.92
C SER A 437 19.66 9.53 5.58
N ALA A 438 18.43 9.13 5.25
CA ALA A 438 17.66 9.72 4.16
C ALA A 438 17.04 11.05 4.62
N VAL A 439 17.82 12.13 4.58
CA VAL A 439 17.29 13.50 4.66
C VAL A 439 17.69 14.20 3.36
N PRO A 440 16.73 14.65 2.53
CA PRO A 440 17.06 15.57 1.45
C PRO A 440 17.35 16.94 2.07
N ALA A 441 18.62 17.33 2.06
CA ALA A 441 19.02 18.73 2.17
C ALA A 441 18.55 19.46 0.90
N GLY A 442 17.85 20.59 1.06
CA GLY A 442 17.40 21.37 -0.08
C GLY A 442 16.58 22.59 0.32
N ASP A 443 17.27 23.61 0.83
CA ASP A 443 16.81 25.00 0.78
C ASP A 443 16.49 25.38 -0.67
N VAL A 444 15.27 25.86 -0.92
CA VAL A 444 14.91 26.60 -2.14
C VAL A 444 14.04 27.79 -1.72
N PRO A 445 14.26 29.01 -2.26
CA PRO A 445 13.72 30.23 -1.69
C PRO A 445 12.21 30.32 -1.91
N VAL A 446 11.56 30.87 -0.89
CA VAL A 446 10.15 31.26 -0.90
C VAL A 446 9.96 32.44 -1.86
N ALA A 447 9.20 32.20 -2.92
CA ALA A 447 8.34 33.21 -3.52
C ALA A 447 7.02 32.52 -3.90
N LYS A 448 6.04 32.57 -2.99
CA LYS A 448 4.61 32.42 -3.31
C LYS A 448 3.99 33.82 -3.24
N PRO A 449 3.07 34.16 -4.16
CA PRO A 449 2.34 35.42 -4.12
C PRO A 449 1.44 35.54 -2.88
#